data_AF-A0A8J8D2L1-F1
#
_entry.id   AF-A0A8J8D2L1-F1
#
_cell.length_a   1.000
_cell.length_b   1.000
_cell.length_c   1.000
_cell.angle_alpha   90.00
_cell.angle_beta   90.00
_cell.angle_gamma   90.00
#
_symmetry.space_group_name_H-M   'P 1'
#
loop_
_entity.id
_entity.type
_entity.pdbx_description
1 polymer ?
#
loop_
_entity_poly.entity_id
_entity_poly.type
_entity_poly.pdbx_seq_one_letter_code
_entity_poly.pdbx_strand_id
1 'polypeptide(L)'
;MEIREFQEMIKEIYFHKDSKRGVERTFLWFVEEVGELSEAIRKNDREAMEEEFADVLAWLASLATLLGVDLEEAAKKKYPGVCPYCGKKPCECEEK
;
A
#
# COMPACT_ATOMS: atom_id res chain seq x y z
N MET A 1 -8.30 -6.42 -11.54
CA MET A 1 -7.84 -6.95 -10.25
C MET A 1 -8.32 -6.00 -9.18
N GLU A 2 -9.14 -6.48 -8.28
CA GLU A 2 -9.57 -5.77 -7.07
C GLU A 2 -8.45 -5.75 -6.02
N ILE A 3 -8.56 -4.89 -5.00
CA ILE A 3 -7.54 -4.77 -3.94
C ILE A 3 -7.39 -6.10 -3.19
N ARG A 4 -8.50 -6.77 -2.88
CA ARG A 4 -8.47 -8.06 -2.21
C ARG A 4 -7.79 -9.14 -3.06
N GLU A 5 -8.06 -9.16 -4.36
CA GLU A 5 -7.44 -10.12 -5.29
C GLU A 5 -5.92 -9.92 -5.34
N PHE A 6 -5.47 -8.68 -5.39
CA PHE A 6 -4.03 -8.36 -5.33
C PHE A 6 -3.40 -8.81 -4.00
N GLN A 7 -4.07 -8.52 -2.87
CA GLN A 7 -3.55 -8.91 -1.56
C GLN A 7 -3.40 -10.44 -1.42
N GLU A 8 -4.39 -11.21 -1.85
CA GLU A 8 -4.32 -12.68 -1.82
C GLU A 8 -3.24 -13.21 -2.77
N MET A 9 -3.07 -12.62 -3.97
CA MET A 9 -1.98 -12.97 -4.87
C MET A 9 -0.60 -12.75 -4.22
N ILE A 10 -0.37 -11.59 -3.59
CA ILE A 10 0.89 -11.30 -2.87
C ILE A 10 1.13 -12.31 -1.74
N LYS A 11 0.08 -12.64 -0.98
CA LYS A 11 0.15 -13.65 0.06
C LYS A 11 0.52 -15.03 -0.49
N GLU A 12 -0.09 -15.47 -1.58
CA GLU A 12 0.24 -16.75 -2.23
C GLU A 12 1.71 -16.83 -2.64
N ILE A 13 2.27 -15.73 -3.14
CA ILE A 13 3.67 -15.67 -3.58
C ILE A 13 4.65 -15.57 -2.38
N TYR A 14 4.39 -14.70 -1.41
CA TYR A 14 5.42 -14.25 -0.46
C TYR A 14 5.18 -14.65 1.01
N PHE A 15 3.97 -15.05 1.40
CA PHE A 15 3.62 -15.27 2.83
C PHE A 15 4.55 -16.25 3.54
N HIS A 16 5.02 -17.29 2.86
CA HIS A 16 5.94 -18.29 3.41
C HIS A 16 7.30 -17.70 3.85
N LYS A 17 7.78 -16.63 3.18
CA LYS A 17 8.99 -15.89 3.56
C LYS A 17 8.66 -14.80 4.58
N ASP A 18 7.56 -14.10 4.36
CA ASP A 18 7.18 -12.93 5.16
C ASP A 18 6.83 -13.33 6.59
N SER A 19 6.12 -14.44 6.76
CA SER A 19 5.77 -14.98 8.08
C SER A 19 6.99 -15.39 8.90
N LYS A 20 8.05 -15.87 8.23
CA LYS A 20 9.33 -16.21 8.89
C LYS A 20 10.14 -14.97 9.26
N ARG A 21 10.10 -13.94 8.40
CA ARG A 21 10.78 -12.67 8.60
C ARG A 21 10.15 -11.84 9.72
N GLY A 22 8.84 -11.93 9.87
CA GLY A 22 8.08 -11.24 10.91
C GLY A 22 7.75 -9.79 10.55
N VAL A 23 6.77 -9.23 11.28
CA VAL A 23 6.18 -7.91 11.01
C VAL A 23 7.21 -6.79 11.01
N GLU A 24 8.08 -6.72 12.03
CA GLU A 24 9.04 -5.61 12.18
C GLU A 24 9.98 -5.50 10.98
N ARG A 25 10.53 -6.63 10.53
CA ARG A 25 11.45 -6.65 9.39
C ARG A 25 10.71 -6.42 8.08
N THR A 26 9.49 -6.94 7.92
CA THR A 26 8.66 -6.64 6.73
C THR A 26 8.31 -5.17 6.66
N PHE A 27 8.08 -4.51 7.79
CA PHE A 27 7.87 -3.06 7.85
C PHE A 27 9.12 -2.27 7.43
N LEU A 28 10.33 -2.74 7.78
CA LEU A 28 11.56 -2.11 7.30
C LEU A 28 11.68 -2.15 5.77
N TRP A 29 11.37 -3.29 5.15
CA TRP A 29 11.31 -3.40 3.68
C TRP A 29 10.27 -2.45 3.09
N PHE A 30 9.06 -2.39 3.65
CA PHE A 30 8.07 -1.41 3.21
C PHE A 30 8.58 0.05 3.24
N VAL A 31 9.33 0.42 4.29
CA VAL A 31 9.90 1.78 4.39
C VAL A 31 11.04 2.00 3.38
N GLU A 32 11.81 0.96 3.06
CA GLU A 32 12.85 0.98 2.03
C GLU A 32 12.27 1.35 0.66
N GLU A 33 11.23 0.63 0.21
CA GLU A 33 10.55 0.92 -1.08
C GLU A 33 9.92 2.32 -1.11
N VAL A 34 9.40 2.81 0.03
CA VAL A 34 8.91 4.19 0.12
C VAL A 34 10.05 5.20 -0.10
N GLY A 35 11.26 4.86 0.34
CA GLY A 35 12.47 5.63 0.07
C GLY A 35 12.88 5.60 -1.40
N GLU A 36 12.83 4.43 -2.04
CA GLU A 36 13.14 4.26 -3.46
C GLU A 36 12.11 4.99 -4.34
N LEU A 37 10.82 4.88 -4.02
CA LEU A 37 9.76 5.69 -4.63
C LEU A 37 10.04 7.20 -4.50
N SER A 38 10.45 7.65 -3.31
CA SER A 38 10.81 9.06 -3.09
C SER A 38 11.99 9.49 -3.96
N GLU A 39 12.96 8.62 -4.20
CA GLU A 39 14.08 8.89 -5.08
C GLU A 39 13.67 8.95 -6.55
N ALA A 40 12.83 8.01 -7.00
CA ALA A 40 12.28 7.98 -8.37
C ALA A 40 11.49 9.26 -8.69
N ILE A 41 10.63 9.70 -7.77
CA ILE A 41 9.90 10.97 -7.88
C ILE A 41 10.87 12.16 -7.97
N ARG A 42 11.87 12.23 -7.08
CA ARG A 42 12.85 13.31 -7.07
C ARG A 42 13.65 13.39 -8.38
N LYS A 43 13.93 12.24 -9.00
CA LYS A 43 14.63 12.15 -10.30
C LYS A 43 13.71 12.38 -11.49
N ASN A 44 12.39 12.44 -11.30
CA ASN A 44 11.37 12.47 -12.35
C ASN A 44 11.54 11.32 -13.34
N ASP A 45 11.90 10.14 -12.83
CA ASP A 45 12.09 8.92 -13.60
C ASP A 45 10.77 8.14 -13.65
N ARG A 46 10.13 8.13 -14.81
CA ARG A 46 8.78 7.57 -14.95
C ARG A 46 8.74 6.05 -14.85
N GLU A 47 9.75 5.39 -15.40
CA GLU A 47 9.82 3.93 -15.39
C GLU A 47 10.06 3.44 -13.95
N ALA A 48 11.04 4.04 -13.27
CA ALA A 48 11.29 3.77 -11.86
C ALA A 48 10.05 4.08 -10.99
N MET A 49 9.37 5.21 -11.21
CA MET A 49 8.15 5.50 -10.44
C MET A 49 7.10 4.38 -10.56
N GLU A 50 6.89 3.82 -11.75
CA GLU A 50 5.90 2.75 -11.96
C GLU A 50 6.28 1.45 -11.23
N GLU A 51 7.58 1.10 -11.21
CA GLU A 51 8.13 -0.02 -10.45
C GLU A 51 7.94 0.19 -8.94
N GLU A 52 8.43 1.32 -8.43
CA GLU A 52 8.39 1.60 -6.99
C GLU A 52 6.97 1.78 -6.44
N PHE A 53 6.03 2.31 -7.23
CA PHE A 53 4.61 2.34 -6.83
C PHE A 53 4.04 0.93 -6.68
N ALA A 54 4.45 -0.01 -7.52
CA ALA A 54 4.03 -1.39 -7.44
C ALA A 54 4.64 -2.08 -6.22
N ASP A 55 5.91 -1.83 -5.92
CA ASP A 55 6.60 -2.41 -4.76
C ASP A 55 6.04 -1.88 -3.43
N VAL A 56 5.83 -0.57 -3.31
CA VAL A 56 5.15 0.01 -2.13
C VAL A 56 3.78 -0.64 -1.91
N LEU A 57 3.00 -0.86 -2.98
CA LEU A 57 1.70 -1.53 -2.89
C LEU A 57 1.84 -3.00 -2.47
N ALA A 58 2.80 -3.73 -3.02
CA ALA A 58 3.08 -5.13 -2.70
C ALA A 58 3.48 -5.32 -1.24
N TRP A 59 4.43 -4.51 -0.74
CA TRP A 59 4.88 -4.60 0.64
C TRP A 59 3.82 -4.15 1.65
N LEU A 60 2.97 -3.17 1.30
CA LEU A 60 1.80 -2.84 2.11
C LEU A 60 0.83 -4.03 2.21
N ALA A 61 0.58 -4.75 1.11
CA ALA A 61 -0.24 -5.95 1.08
C ALA A 61 0.37 -7.11 1.90
N SER A 62 1.68 -7.33 1.81
CA SER A 62 2.40 -8.29 2.66
C SER A 62 2.27 -7.94 4.15
N LEU A 63 2.46 -6.66 4.52
CA LEU A 63 2.33 -6.21 5.90
C LEU A 63 0.90 -6.39 6.43
N ALA A 64 -0.10 -5.99 5.64
CA ALA A 64 -1.51 -6.16 5.98
C ALA A 64 -1.86 -7.64 6.19
N THR A 65 -1.34 -8.52 5.33
CA THR A 65 -1.51 -9.96 5.45
C THR A 65 -0.93 -10.52 6.76
N LEU A 66 0.29 -10.11 7.13
CA LEU A 66 0.90 -10.54 8.40
C LEU A 66 0.13 -10.06 9.63
N LEU A 67 -0.51 -8.90 9.53
CA LEU A 67 -1.30 -8.29 10.60
C LEU A 67 -2.79 -8.70 10.59
N GLY A 68 -3.22 -9.52 9.63
CA GLY A 68 -4.62 -9.95 9.52
C GLY A 68 -5.58 -8.82 9.12
N VAL A 69 -5.10 -7.83 8.37
CA VAL A 69 -5.90 -6.71 7.87
C VAL A 69 -6.32 -6.98 6.42
N ASP A 70 -7.62 -6.93 6.14
CA ASP A 70 -8.16 -6.88 4.78
C ASP A 70 -8.09 -5.44 4.26
N LEU A 71 -7.24 -5.19 3.25
CA LEU A 71 -7.01 -3.86 2.71
C LEU A 71 -8.25 -3.28 2.03
N GLU A 72 -9.04 -4.10 1.35
CA GLU A 72 -10.20 -3.65 0.60
C GLU A 72 -11.32 -3.20 1.54
N GLU A 73 -11.61 -3.96 2.59
CA GLU A 73 -12.59 -3.57 3.61
C GLU A 73 -12.11 -2.35 4.40
N ALA A 74 -10.81 -2.28 4.74
CA ALA A 74 -10.24 -1.11 5.39
C ALA A 74 -10.39 0.15 4.52
N ALA A 75 -10.11 0.04 3.21
CA ALA A 75 -10.26 1.12 2.25
C ALA A 75 -11.74 1.54 2.09
N LYS A 76 -12.66 0.60 1.87
CA LYS A 76 -14.10 0.88 1.75
C LYS A 76 -14.67 1.57 3.00
N LYS A 77 -14.27 1.10 4.19
CA LYS A 77 -14.70 1.68 5.47
C LYS A 77 -14.22 3.12 5.62
N LYS A 78 -12.99 3.43 5.21
CA LYS A 78 -12.42 4.77 5.33
C LYS A 78 -12.84 5.70 4.19
N TYR A 79 -13.03 5.19 2.99
CA TYR A 79 -13.29 5.97 1.78
C TYR A 79 -14.51 5.40 1.03
N PRO A 80 -15.74 5.68 1.51
CA PRO A 80 -16.98 5.11 0.95
C PRO A 80 -17.43 5.79 -0.36
N GLY A 81 -16.52 6.42 -1.10
CA GLY A 81 -16.82 7.15 -2.34
C GLY A 81 -17.05 8.66 -2.17
N VAL A 82 -16.93 9.20 -0.96
CA VAL A 82 -16.89 10.64 -0.66
C VAL A 82 -15.73 10.93 0.32
N CYS A 83 -15.33 12.20 0.45
CA CYS A 83 -14.35 12.59 1.47
C CYS A 83 -14.87 12.19 2.87
N PRO A 84 -14.11 11.44 3.67
CA PRO A 84 -14.58 10.99 4.99
C PRO A 84 -14.69 12.12 6.02
N TYR A 85 -14.22 13.33 5.69
CA TYR A 85 -14.26 14.47 6.58
C TYR A 85 -15.39 15.44 6.22
N CYS A 86 -15.52 15.84 4.94
CA CYS A 86 -16.55 16.79 4.52
C CYS A 86 -17.75 16.17 3.77
N GLY A 87 -17.70 14.87 3.45
CA GLY A 87 -18.80 14.17 2.78
C GLY A 87 -18.99 14.52 1.30
N LYS A 88 -18.09 15.31 0.70
CA LYS A 88 -18.18 15.76 -0.70
C LYS A 88 -17.24 15.01 -1.64
N LYS A 89 -17.57 15.03 -2.93
CA LYS A 89 -16.75 14.55 -4.06
C LYS A 89 -16.97 15.52 -5.24
N PRO A 90 -16.02 16.41 -5.61
CA PRO A 90 -14.65 16.53 -5.06
C PRO A 90 -14.62 17.02 -3.60
N CYS A 91 -13.49 16.79 -2.92
CA CYS A 91 -13.25 17.26 -1.56
C CYS A 91 -13.14 18.81 -1.53
N GLU A 92 -13.63 19.43 -0.46
CA GLU A 92 -13.52 20.87 -0.18
C GLU A 92 -12.89 21.16 1.19
N CYS A 93 -12.15 20.20 1.77
CA CYS A 93 -11.42 20.48 3.01
C CYS A 93 -10.28 21.47 2.72
N GLU A 94 -10.04 22.42 3.63
CA GLU A 94 -8.85 23.25 3.59
C GLU A 94 -7.60 22.38 3.83
N GLU A 95 -6.49 22.72 3.17
CA GLU A 95 -5.19 22.12 3.47
C GLU A 95 -4.82 22.49 4.91
N LYS A 96 -4.41 21.48 5.68
CA LYS A 96 -3.89 21.69 7.04
C LYS A 96 -2.41 22.05 7.02
#